data_AF-A0AAU9FFB8-F1
#
_entry.id   AF-A0AAU9FFB8-F1
#
_cell.length_a   1.000
_cell.length_b   1.000
_cell.length_c   1.000
_cell.angle_alpha   90.00
_cell.angle_beta   90.00
_cell.angle_gamma   90.00
#
_symmetry.space_group_name_H-M   'P 1'
#
loop_
_entity.id
_entity.type
_entity.pdbx_description
1 polymer ?
#
loop_
_entity_poly.entity_id
_entity_poly.type
_entity_poly.pdbx_seq_one_letter_code
_entity_poly.pdbx_strand_id
1 'polypeptide(L)'
;MSAYLARLFKAQAASKHRLISQLSQHKGTFSSLLRRMGLQKWAEAASLKRQISTTPVRMAEMADDLELATGIAKREMLLKEQGCGDPWGLGKILKRGSGRLNDPTEIPSAFDGRLVGCLCLDDRFAKWMWLEKGAPKRCECGHYFVLKKVPPV
;
A
#
# COMPACT_ATOMS: atom_id res chain seq x y z
N MET A 1 -38.28 -2.87 -11.58
CA MET A 1 -37.21 -3.51 -12.38
C MET A 1 -35.90 -3.44 -11.59
N SER A 2 -35.25 -4.58 -11.36
CA SER A 2 -34.15 -4.77 -10.40
C SER A 2 -32.92 -3.89 -10.69
N ALA A 3 -32.35 -3.28 -9.65
CA ALA A 3 -31.14 -2.45 -9.70
C ALA A 3 -29.91 -3.18 -10.30
N TYR A 4 -29.96 -4.51 -10.37
CA TYR A 4 -28.97 -5.35 -11.02
C TYR A 4 -28.95 -5.20 -12.55
N LEU A 5 -30.12 -5.16 -13.19
CA LEU A 5 -30.24 -4.97 -14.65
C LEU A 5 -29.75 -3.57 -15.05
N ALA A 6 -30.02 -2.55 -14.23
CA ALA A 6 -29.52 -1.20 -14.45
C ALA A 6 -27.99 -1.10 -14.40
N ARG A 7 -27.32 -1.93 -13.59
CA ARG A 7 -25.84 -1.99 -13.51
C ARG A 7 -25.23 -2.70 -14.72
N LEU A 8 -25.87 -3.76 -15.22
CA LEU A 8 -25.42 -4.45 -16.45
C LEU A 8 -25.50 -3.54 -17.69
N PHE A 9 -26.56 -2.75 -17.84
CA PHE A 9 -26.66 -1.77 -18.91
C PHE A 9 -25.64 -0.61 -18.77
N LYS A 10 -25.26 -0.24 -17.54
CA LYS A 10 -24.18 0.73 -17.28
C LYS A 10 -22.78 0.17 -17.57
N ALA A 11 -22.57 -1.14 -17.38
CA ALA A 11 -21.31 -1.82 -17.72
C ALA A 11 -21.07 -1.89 -19.24
N GLN A 12 -22.13 -2.08 -20.05
CA GLN A 12 -22.03 -1.97 -21.52
C GLN A 12 -21.73 -0.55 -22.01
N ALA A 13 -22.04 0.49 -21.23
CA ALA A 13 -21.66 1.87 -21.57
C ALA A 13 -20.14 2.11 -21.41
N ALA A 14 -19.46 1.35 -20.54
CA ALA A 14 -18.01 1.43 -20.36
C ALA A 14 -17.21 0.75 -21.49
N SER A 15 -17.83 -0.15 -22.28
CA SER A 15 -17.17 -0.75 -23.46
C SER A 15 -17.26 0.14 -24.72
N LYS A 16 -18.17 1.13 -24.75
CA LYS A 16 -18.30 2.07 -25.87
C LYS A 16 -17.07 2.97 -26.01
N HIS A 17 -16.40 3.33 -24.91
CA HIS A 17 -15.16 4.11 -24.98
C HIS A 17 -13.99 3.35 -25.62
N ARG A 18 -14.00 2.00 -25.57
CA ARG A 18 -12.99 1.14 -26.19
C ARG A 18 -13.30 0.81 -27.66
N LEU A 19 -14.57 0.87 -28.04
CA LEU A 19 -15.00 0.72 -29.45
C LEU A 19 -14.85 2.04 -30.23
N ILE A 20 -15.05 3.19 -29.58
CA ILE A 20 -14.85 4.50 -30.23
C ILE A 20 -13.36 4.75 -30.52
N SER A 21 -12.43 4.21 -29.73
CA SER A 21 -10.99 4.31 -30.03
C SER A 21 -10.56 3.49 -31.24
N GLN A 22 -11.33 2.46 -31.64
CA GLN A 22 -11.06 1.69 -32.86
C GLN A 22 -11.68 2.32 -34.12
N LEU A 23 -12.76 3.11 -34.00
CA LEU A 23 -13.34 3.85 -35.14
C LEU A 23 -12.57 5.12 -35.52
N SER A 24 -11.68 5.62 -34.65
CA SER A 24 -10.83 6.80 -34.92
C SER A 24 -9.66 6.52 -35.87
N GLN A 25 -9.42 5.24 -36.24
CA GLN A 25 -8.27 4.86 -37.07
C GLN A 25 -8.50 5.01 -38.58
N HIS A 26 -9.73 5.23 -39.07
CA HIS A 26 -9.99 5.45 -40.49
C HIS A 26 -10.21 6.94 -40.83
N LYS A 27 -9.14 7.73 -40.72
CA LYS A 27 -9.14 9.20 -40.86
C LYS A 27 -9.43 9.77 -42.27
N GLY A 28 -9.62 8.94 -43.29
CA GLY A 28 -9.71 9.43 -44.69
C GLY A 28 -11.07 9.30 -45.37
N THR A 29 -11.82 8.21 -45.13
CA THR A 29 -12.92 7.80 -46.03
C THR A 29 -14.31 8.23 -45.59
N PHE A 30 -14.53 8.48 -44.29
CA PHE A 30 -15.85 8.83 -43.79
C PHE A 30 -16.20 10.30 -44.01
N SER A 31 -15.21 11.19 -43.91
CA SER A 31 -15.38 12.63 -44.12
C SER A 31 -15.68 12.98 -45.59
N SER A 32 -15.12 12.22 -46.54
CA SER A 32 -15.40 12.38 -47.97
C SER A 32 -16.81 11.93 -48.35
N LEU A 33 -17.31 10.86 -47.73
CA LEU A 33 -18.69 10.38 -47.92
C LEU A 33 -19.73 11.38 -47.41
N LEU A 34 -19.51 11.95 -46.22
CA LEU A 34 -20.38 12.98 -45.66
C LEU A 34 -20.41 14.27 -46.51
N ARG A 35 -19.27 14.62 -47.13
CA ARG A 35 -19.18 15.76 -48.05
C ARG A 35 -19.96 15.52 -49.35
N ARG A 36 -20.01 14.28 -49.83
CA ARG A 36 -20.71 13.86 -51.06
C ARG A 36 -22.24 13.81 -50.91
N MET A 37 -22.73 13.63 -49.67
CA MET A 37 -24.17 13.61 -49.37
C MET A 37 -24.77 14.98 -48.98
N GLY A 38 -24.02 16.08 -49.13
CA GLY A 38 -24.53 17.44 -48.85
C GLY A 38 -24.78 17.75 -47.37
N LEU A 39 -24.39 16.86 -46.45
CA LEU A 39 -24.58 17.00 -45.00
C LEU A 39 -23.44 17.79 -44.32
N GLN A 40 -22.88 18.77 -45.04
CA GLN A 40 -21.71 19.56 -44.61
C GLN A 40 -21.97 20.31 -43.30
N LYS A 41 -23.20 20.77 -43.07
CA LYS A 41 -23.62 21.47 -41.85
C LYS A 41 -23.46 20.63 -40.57
N TRP A 42 -23.50 19.30 -40.68
CA TRP A 42 -23.29 18.39 -39.54
C TRP A 42 -21.80 18.05 -39.33
N ALA A 43 -20.95 18.24 -40.35
CA ALA A 43 -19.51 18.04 -40.23
C ALA A 43 -18.84 19.17 -39.43
N GLU A 44 -19.35 20.41 -39.54
CA GLU A 44 -18.83 21.56 -38.81
C GLU A 44 -19.20 21.52 -37.31
N ALA A 45 -20.40 21.05 -36.97
CA ALA A 45 -20.83 20.86 -35.58
C ALA A 45 -20.02 19.77 -34.83
N ALA A 46 -19.46 18.79 -35.55
CA ALA A 46 -18.59 17.77 -34.98
C ALA A 46 -17.16 18.26 -34.69
N SER A 47 -16.75 19.41 -35.25
CA SER A 47 -15.41 19.97 -35.06
C SER A 47 -15.31 20.95 -33.89
N LEU A 48 -16.43 21.29 -33.25
CA LEU A 48 -16.41 21.88 -31.91
C LEU A 48 -16.08 20.77 -30.92
N LYS A 49 -14.80 20.40 -30.86
CA LYS A 49 -14.24 19.73 -29.68
C LYS A 49 -14.59 20.63 -28.51
N ARG A 50 -15.64 20.24 -27.77
CA ARG A 50 -16.00 20.86 -26.49
C ARG A 50 -14.69 20.91 -25.70
N GLN A 51 -14.11 22.09 -25.59
CA GLN A 51 -12.90 22.26 -24.81
C GLN A 51 -13.34 21.95 -23.38
N ILE A 52 -13.02 20.74 -22.92
CA ILE A 52 -13.07 20.43 -21.50
C ILE A 52 -12.21 21.53 -20.90
N SER A 53 -12.83 22.41 -20.08
CA SER A 53 -12.10 23.38 -19.29
C SER A 53 -11.17 22.57 -18.39
N THR A 54 -9.95 22.37 -18.87
CA THR A 54 -8.89 21.81 -18.08
C THR A 54 -8.37 22.99 -17.32
N THR A 55 -8.95 23.20 -16.14
CA THR A 55 -8.33 24.04 -15.12
C THR A 55 -6.84 23.68 -15.04
N PRO A 56 -5.95 24.62 -14.68
CA PRO A 56 -4.49 24.44 -14.69
C PRO A 56 -3.98 23.20 -13.94
N VAL A 57 -4.85 22.55 -13.16
CA VAL A 57 -4.69 21.21 -12.58
C VAL A 57 -4.14 20.16 -13.56
N ARG A 58 -4.38 20.26 -14.88
CA ARG A 58 -3.80 19.30 -15.85
C ARG A 58 -2.29 19.41 -16.06
N MET A 59 -1.64 20.49 -15.63
CA MET A 59 -0.19 20.70 -15.79
C MET A 59 0.55 20.87 -14.47
N ALA A 60 -0.14 20.71 -13.34
CA ALA A 60 0.53 20.66 -12.04
C ALA A 60 1.17 19.27 -11.88
N GLU A 61 2.48 19.26 -11.65
CA GLU A 61 3.19 18.07 -11.19
C GLU A 61 2.57 17.62 -9.86
N MET A 62 2.35 16.31 -9.68
CA MET A 62 1.84 15.80 -8.41
C MET A 62 2.90 16.06 -7.34
N ALA A 63 2.48 16.46 -6.14
CA ALA A 63 3.40 16.64 -5.02
C ALA A 63 4.11 15.32 -4.72
N ASP A 64 5.38 15.41 -4.33
CA ASP A 64 6.17 14.23 -3.97
C ASP A 64 5.53 13.49 -2.79
N ASP A 65 5.51 12.16 -2.88
CA ASP A 65 4.88 11.30 -1.87
C ASP A 65 5.45 11.56 -0.46
N LEU A 66 6.74 11.89 -0.35
CA LEU A 66 7.41 12.19 0.91
C LEU A 66 7.05 13.57 1.48
N GLU A 67 6.78 14.55 0.63
CA GLU A 67 6.30 15.87 1.04
C GLU A 67 4.86 15.80 1.53
N LEU A 68 4.03 15.04 0.81
CA LEU A 68 2.63 14.81 1.16
C LEU A 68 2.47 13.96 2.44
N ALA A 69 3.36 13.00 2.66
CA ALA A 69 3.32 12.13 3.82
C ALA A 69 3.55 12.89 5.13
N THR A 70 2.76 12.54 6.14
CA THR A 70 2.88 13.07 7.52
C THR A 70 2.81 11.94 8.55
N GLY A 71 3.24 12.23 9.78
CA GLY A 71 3.16 11.30 10.91
C GLY A 71 3.95 10.00 10.71
N ILE A 72 3.33 8.87 11.04
CA ILE A 72 3.94 7.52 11.00
C ILE A 72 4.35 7.15 9.56
N ALA A 73 3.53 7.50 8.57
CA ALA A 73 3.81 7.20 7.17
C ALA A 73 5.09 7.88 6.67
N LYS A 74 5.29 9.17 6.99
CA LYS A 74 6.51 9.90 6.63
C LYS A 74 7.74 9.30 7.31
N ARG A 75 7.61 8.92 8.59
CA ARG A 75 8.70 8.31 9.36
C ARG A 75 9.12 6.96 8.78
N GLU A 76 8.16 6.13 8.37
CA GLU A 76 8.44 4.86 7.69
C GLU A 76 9.18 5.07 6.36
N MET A 77 8.76 6.05 5.53
CA MET A 77 9.43 6.39 4.27
C MET A 77 10.89 6.82 4.49
N LEU A 78 11.13 7.74 5.44
CA LEU A 78 12.47 8.22 5.77
C LEU A 78 13.39 7.11 6.27
N LEU A 79 12.87 6.19 7.10
CA LEU A 79 13.65 5.06 7.61
C LEU A 79 13.97 4.06 6.51
N LYS A 80 13.05 3.86 5.56
CA LYS A 80 13.28 3.05 4.39
C LYS A 80 14.37 3.63 3.49
N GLU A 81 14.41 4.96 3.31
CA GLU A 81 15.49 5.67 2.60
C GLU A 81 16.84 5.53 3.30
N GLN A 82 16.86 5.50 4.64
CA GLN A 82 18.06 5.20 5.44
C GLN A 82 18.47 3.72 5.40
N GLY A 83 17.73 2.86 4.69
CA GLY A 83 18.02 1.43 4.56
C GLY A 83 17.42 0.54 5.65
N CYS A 84 16.59 1.08 6.54
CA CYS A 84 15.85 0.30 7.54
C CYS A 84 14.59 -0.30 6.94
N GLY A 85 14.63 -1.58 6.57
CA GLY A 85 13.51 -2.26 5.92
C GLY A 85 12.37 -2.70 6.84
N ASP A 86 12.59 -2.81 8.16
CA ASP A 86 11.55 -3.18 9.15
C ASP A 86 11.66 -2.29 10.40
N PRO A 87 11.22 -1.02 10.32
CA PRO A 87 11.30 -0.08 11.45
C PRO A 87 10.48 -0.51 12.66
N TRP A 88 9.37 -1.22 12.42
CA TRP A 88 8.39 -1.58 13.43
C TRP A 88 8.56 -3.01 13.98
N GLY A 89 9.51 -3.77 13.44
CA GLY A 89 9.79 -5.15 13.88
C GLY A 89 8.63 -6.11 13.65
N LEU A 90 7.83 -5.89 12.59
CA LEU A 90 6.65 -6.68 12.27
C LEU A 90 6.97 -7.92 11.43
N GLY A 91 8.05 -7.86 10.63
CA GLY A 91 8.31 -8.87 9.60
C GLY A 91 9.07 -10.10 10.10
N LYS A 92 9.81 -9.99 11.20
CA LYS A 92 10.70 -11.06 11.69
C LYS A 92 10.34 -11.51 13.09
N ILE A 93 10.01 -12.79 13.21
CA ILE A 93 10.00 -13.48 14.49
C ILE A 93 11.46 -13.49 15.01
N LEU A 94 11.66 -13.00 16.23
CA LEU A 94 12.96 -13.05 16.89
C LEU A 94 13.37 -14.50 17.10
N LYS A 95 14.45 -14.91 16.45
CA LYS A 95 15.04 -16.24 16.69
C LYS A 95 15.69 -16.24 18.06
N ARG A 96 15.45 -17.31 18.82
CA ARG A 96 16.15 -17.52 20.10
C ARG A 96 17.65 -17.65 19.86
N GLY A 97 18.45 -17.06 20.76
CA GLY A 97 19.89 -17.29 20.84
C GLY A 97 20.21 -18.59 21.59
N SER A 98 21.35 -18.63 22.27
CA SER A 98 21.70 -19.78 23.13
C SER A 98 20.76 -19.93 24.34
N GLY A 99 20.23 -18.80 24.85
CA GLY A 99 19.25 -18.75 25.92
C GLY A 99 19.76 -19.32 27.24
N ARG A 100 21.09 -19.30 27.47
CA ARG A 100 21.71 -19.72 28.73
C ARG A 100 21.60 -18.59 29.76
N LEU A 101 21.79 -18.89 31.04
CA LEU A 101 21.79 -17.86 32.09
C LEU A 101 22.87 -16.79 31.83
N ASN A 102 24.06 -17.20 31.38
CA ASN A 102 25.18 -16.30 31.08
C ASN A 102 25.04 -15.60 29.72
N ASP A 103 24.19 -16.12 28.84
CA ASP A 103 23.96 -15.59 27.48
C ASP A 103 22.45 -15.67 27.15
N PRO A 104 21.64 -14.84 27.84
CA PRO A 104 20.20 -14.82 27.66
C PRO A 104 19.83 -14.22 26.30
N THR A 105 18.67 -14.61 25.76
CA THR A 105 18.17 -14.00 24.52
C THR A 105 17.74 -12.57 24.78
N GLU A 106 18.37 -11.62 24.09
CA GLU A 106 18.05 -10.19 24.17
C GLU A 106 16.75 -9.88 23.42
N ILE A 107 15.79 -9.29 24.13
CA ILE A 107 14.51 -8.85 23.56
C ILE A 107 14.50 -7.32 23.52
N PRO A 108 14.46 -6.69 22.32
CA PRO A 108 14.43 -5.25 22.20
C PRO A 108 13.11 -4.68 22.75
N SER A 109 13.13 -3.55 23.43
CA SER A 109 11.92 -2.86 23.89
C SER A 109 12.20 -1.37 24.07
N ALA A 110 11.25 -0.52 23.68
CA ALA A 110 11.30 0.91 24.00
C ALA A 110 10.89 1.21 25.45
N PHE A 111 10.16 0.28 26.07
CA PHE A 111 9.64 0.38 27.43
C PHE A 111 10.40 -0.52 28.39
N ASP A 112 10.23 -0.29 29.69
CA ASP A 112 10.88 -1.08 30.74
C ASP A 112 10.22 -2.46 30.96
N GLY A 113 9.22 -2.83 30.16
CA GLY A 113 8.75 -4.21 30.07
C GLY A 113 8.08 -4.53 28.75
N ARG A 114 8.08 -5.82 28.39
CA ARG A 114 7.53 -6.35 27.14
C ARG A 114 6.92 -7.73 27.35
N LEU A 115 5.76 -7.96 26.73
CA LEU A 115 5.16 -9.28 26.68
C LEU A 115 5.92 -10.16 25.68
N VAL A 116 6.39 -11.32 26.13
CA VAL A 116 7.16 -12.28 25.32
C VAL A 116 6.41 -13.59 25.25
N GLY A 117 6.20 -14.09 24.03
CA GLY A 117 5.67 -15.43 23.77
C GLY A 117 6.79 -16.36 23.33
N CYS A 118 7.17 -17.32 24.17
CA CYS A 118 8.15 -18.34 23.82
C CYS A 118 7.45 -19.57 23.25
N LEU A 119 7.86 -19.99 22.05
CA LEU A 119 7.46 -21.27 21.45
C LEU A 119 8.43 -22.35 21.92
N CYS A 120 8.08 -23.06 22.99
CA CYS A 120 8.88 -24.17 23.52
C CYS A 120 8.93 -25.34 22.50
N LEU A 121 9.96 -26.19 22.61
CA LEU A 121 10.00 -27.40 21.79
C LEU A 121 8.78 -28.27 22.12
N ASP A 122 8.12 -28.82 21.08
CA ASP A 122 6.92 -29.67 21.16
C ASP A 122 5.63 -29.03 21.71
N ASP A 123 5.64 -27.75 22.05
CA ASP A 123 4.43 -27.04 22.47
C ASP A 123 3.64 -26.48 21.28
N ARG A 124 2.32 -26.69 21.30
CA ARG A 124 1.40 -26.10 20.32
C ARG A 124 1.09 -24.62 20.59
N PHE A 125 1.26 -24.17 21.83
CA PHE A 125 0.87 -22.84 22.27
C PHE A 125 2.08 -22.06 22.80
N ALA A 126 2.12 -20.77 22.49
CA ALA A 126 3.15 -19.89 23.05
C ALA A 126 2.96 -19.73 24.56
N LYS A 127 4.06 -19.87 25.30
CA LYS A 127 4.12 -19.55 26.72
C LYS A 127 4.39 -18.07 26.89
N TRP A 128 3.42 -17.36 27.43
CA TRP A 128 3.49 -15.92 27.61
C TRP A 128 4.10 -15.57 28.96
N MET A 129 5.00 -14.60 28.95
CA MET A 129 5.56 -14.05 30.17
C MET A 129 5.80 -12.55 30.03
N TRP A 130 5.58 -11.83 31.11
CA TRP A 130 6.03 -10.44 31.24
C TRP A 130 7.54 -10.42 31.49
N LEU A 131 8.28 -9.78 30.59
CA LEU A 131 9.71 -9.53 30.75
C LEU A 131 9.90 -8.08 31.19
N GLU A 132 10.49 -7.89 32.36
CA GLU A 132 10.77 -6.57 32.94
C GLU A 132 12.25 -6.24 32.77
N LYS A 133 12.58 -4.95 32.86
CA LYS A 133 13.96 -4.46 32.85
C LYS A 133 14.72 -5.01 34.07
N GLY A 134 15.92 -5.56 33.83
CA GLY A 134 16.82 -6.02 34.89
C GLY A 134 17.32 -7.43 34.64
N ALA A 135 17.21 -8.28 35.65
CA ALA A 135 17.72 -9.65 35.62
C ALA A 135 17.03 -10.50 34.55
N PRO A 136 17.74 -11.48 33.94
CA PRO A 136 17.15 -12.35 32.94
C PRO A 136 16.06 -13.24 33.55
N LYS A 137 14.94 -13.35 32.85
CA LYS A 137 13.80 -14.19 33.24
C LYS A 137 13.83 -15.52 32.50
N ARG A 138 13.55 -16.59 33.23
CA ARG A 138 13.51 -17.96 32.71
C ARG A 138 12.12 -18.33 32.23
N CYS A 139 12.03 -18.94 31.05
CA CYS A 139 10.82 -19.59 30.54
C CYS A 139 10.72 -21.05 31.05
N GLU A 140 9.53 -21.66 30.98
CA GLU A 140 9.28 -23.07 31.35
C GLU A 140 10.24 -24.05 30.63
N CYS A 141 10.60 -23.78 29.37
CA CYS A 141 11.56 -24.59 28.62
C CYS A 141 13.03 -24.44 29.06
N GLY A 142 13.32 -23.63 30.08
CA GLY A 142 14.67 -23.42 30.60
C GLY A 142 15.48 -22.31 29.93
N HIS A 143 14.99 -21.71 28.84
CA HIS A 143 15.69 -20.61 28.19
C HIS A 143 15.51 -19.29 28.96
N TYR A 144 16.58 -18.50 28.99
CA TYR A 144 16.61 -17.19 29.62
C TYR A 144 16.47 -16.07 28.59
N PHE A 145 15.74 -15.02 28.99
CA PHE A 145 15.47 -13.84 28.19
C PHE A 145 15.78 -12.58 29.01
N VAL A 146 16.33 -11.56 28.37
CA VAL A 146 16.64 -10.28 29.00
C VAL A 146 16.14 -9.13 28.13
N LEU A 147 15.65 -8.07 28.76
CA LEU A 147 15.13 -6.92 28.03
C LEU A 147 16.26 -5.96 27.68
N LYS A 148 16.40 -5.63 26.40
CA LYS A 148 17.34 -4.65 25.87
C LYS A 148 16.60 -3.37 25.52
N LYS A 149 16.96 -2.26 26.14
CA LYS A 149 16.33 -0.97 25.86
C LYS A 149 16.80 -0.45 24.50
N VAL A 150 15.86 -0.17 23.61
CA VAL A 150 16.08 0.40 22.26
C VAL A 150 15.30 1.70 22.16
N PRO A 151 15.83 2.77 21.55
CA PRO A 151 15.07 4.01 21.39
C PRO A 151 13.77 3.75 20.60
N PRO A 152 12.66 4.43 20.96
CA PRO A 152 11.45 4.37 20.16
C PRO A 152 11.72 4.98 18.78
N VAL A 153 11.14 4.36 17.75
CA VAL A 153 11.23 4.80 16.35
C VAL A 153 10.30 5.98 16.10
#